data_AF-W6K0Z6-F1
#
_entry.id   AF-W6K0Z6-F1
#
_cell.length_a   1.000
_cell.length_b   1.000
_cell.length_c   1.000
_cell.angle_alpha   90.00
_cell.angle_beta   90.00
_cell.angle_gamma   90.00
#
_symmetry.space_group_name_H-M   'P 1'
#
loop_
_entity.id
_entity.type
_entity.pdbx_description
1 polymer ?
#
loop_
_entity_poly.entity_id
_entity_poly.type
_entity_poly.pdbx_seq_one_letter_code
_entity_poly.pdbx_strand_id
1 'polypeptide(L)'
;MSTNPISAVAPTRVIVVESDACHFCDDAHRVLEELAVRYPLAIDTVSVRTAAGQELMSSHRAALSPLVLLDGTFFSHGRLPRRKLTKVLHARYGDPARRTAEGALSHG
;
A
#
# COMPACT_ATOMS: atom_id res chain seq x y z
N MET A 1 28.53 21.52 -12.16
CA MET A 1 27.20 21.49 -11.51
C MET A 1 26.61 20.11 -11.75
N SER A 2 26.90 19.15 -10.87
CA SER A 2 26.35 17.79 -10.98
C SER A 2 25.15 17.68 -10.04
N THR A 3 23.96 17.99 -10.55
CA THR A 3 22.71 17.61 -9.89
C THR A 3 22.51 16.11 -10.10
N ASN A 4 22.89 15.33 -9.10
CA ASN A 4 22.59 13.92 -9.01
C ASN A 4 21.06 13.76 -8.82
N PRO A 5 20.32 13.12 -9.72
CA PRO A 5 18.93 12.79 -9.45
C PRO A 5 18.95 11.65 -8.43
N ILE A 6 18.81 11.98 -7.15
CA ILE A 6 18.26 11.02 -6.19
C ILE A 6 16.85 10.77 -6.71
N SER A 7 16.66 9.74 -7.54
CA SER A 7 15.37 9.33 -8.06
C SER A 7 14.50 8.96 -6.87
N ALA A 8 13.77 9.94 -6.34
CA ALA A 8 12.80 9.74 -5.29
C ALA A 8 11.71 8.84 -5.86
N VAL A 9 11.74 7.55 -5.51
CA VAL A 9 10.70 6.62 -5.90
C VAL A 9 9.41 7.10 -5.25
N ALA A 10 8.42 7.47 -6.06
CA ALA A 10 7.13 7.94 -5.57
C ALA A 10 6.47 6.89 -4.65
N PRO A 11 5.74 7.33 -3.60
CA PRO A 11 5.04 6.41 -2.71
C PRO A 11 4.03 5.56 -3.49
N THR A 12 3.88 4.30 -3.11
CA THR A 12 2.82 3.44 -3.64
C THR A 12 1.49 3.96 -3.09
N ARG A 13 0.58 4.31 -4.00
CA ARG A 13 -0.78 4.68 -3.62
C ARG A 13 -1.56 3.43 -3.27
N VAL A 14 -2.16 3.40 -2.11
CA VAL A 14 -3.00 2.31 -1.62
C VAL A 14 -4.39 2.85 -1.43
N ILE A 15 -5.39 2.27 -2.09
CA ILE A 15 -6.79 2.59 -1.83
C ILE A 15 -7.40 1.39 -1.11
N VAL A 16 -8.04 1.64 0.04
CA VAL A 16 -8.80 0.66 0.80
C VAL A 16 -10.27 1.03 0.74
N VAL A 17 -11.08 0.21 0.07
CA VAL A 17 -12.53 0.34 0.11
C VAL A 17 -13.08 -0.56 1.22
N GLU A 18 -13.66 0.04 2.24
CA GLU A 18 -14.05 -0.64 3.48
C GLU A 18 -15.53 -0.52 3.80
N SER A 19 -16.01 -1.38 4.71
CA SER A 19 -17.36 -1.32 5.26
C SER A 19 -17.32 -1.22 6.79
N ASP A 20 -18.39 -0.71 7.39
CA ASP A 20 -18.51 -0.66 8.85
C ASP A 20 -18.44 -2.07 9.46
N ALA A 21 -17.91 -2.19 10.69
CA ALA A 21 -17.84 -3.43 11.46
C ALA A 21 -17.18 -4.61 10.71
N CYS A 22 -16.17 -4.33 9.89
CA CYS A 22 -15.47 -5.31 9.04
C CYS A 22 -14.13 -5.72 9.65
N HIS A 23 -14.06 -6.91 10.24
CA HIS A 23 -12.82 -7.40 10.85
C HIS A 23 -11.64 -7.50 9.86
N PHE A 24 -11.91 -7.88 8.60
CA PHE A 24 -10.86 -7.91 7.58
C PHE A 24 -10.34 -6.51 7.21
N CYS A 25 -11.15 -5.47 7.39
CA CYS A 25 -10.78 -4.09 7.11
C CYS A 25 -9.84 -3.58 8.20
N ASP A 26 -10.17 -3.82 9.48
CA ASP A 26 -9.28 -3.54 10.62
C ASP A 26 -7.92 -4.25 10.46
N ASP A 27 -7.97 -5.53 10.08
CA ASP A 27 -6.78 -6.34 9.83
C ASP A 27 -5.93 -5.81 8.67
N ALA A 28 -6.56 -5.25 7.64
CA ALA A 28 -5.85 -4.67 6.49
C ALA A 28 -5.17 -3.35 6.87
N HIS A 29 -5.84 -2.47 7.60
CA HIS A 29 -5.28 -1.21 8.07
C HIS A 29 -4.06 -1.43 8.95
N ARG A 30 -4.15 -2.32 9.94
CA ARG A 30 -3.00 -2.66 10.79
C ARG A 30 -1.78 -3.09 9.98
N VAL A 31 -1.98 -3.93 8.96
CA VAL A 31 -0.89 -4.40 8.10
C VAL A 31 -0.30 -3.27 7.27
N LEU A 32 -1.16 -2.41 6.72
CA LEU A 32 -0.73 -1.28 5.90
C LEU A 32 0.02 -0.25 6.72
N GLU A 33 -0.44 0.07 7.92
CA GLU A 33 0.26 0.93 8.89
C GLU A 33 1.62 0.34 9.28
N GLU A 34 1.68 -0.94 9.62
CA GLU A 34 2.94 -1.64 9.94
C GLU A 34 3.95 -1.58 8.77
N LEU A 35 3.47 -1.61 7.53
CA LEU A 35 4.31 -1.54 6.34
C LEU A 35 4.67 -0.11 5.95
N ALA A 36 3.81 0.88 6.22
CA ALA A 36 4.07 2.29 5.96
C ALA A 36 5.26 2.83 6.77
N VAL A 37 5.59 2.20 7.91
CA VAL A 37 6.82 2.49 8.67
C VAL A 37 8.09 2.13 7.88
N ARG A 38 8.02 1.15 6.97
CA ARG A 38 9.18 0.58 6.26
C ARG A 38 9.24 0.95 4.78
N TYR A 39 8.09 1.26 4.18
CA TYR A 39 7.94 1.54 2.77
C TYR A 39 7.13 2.82 2.58
N PRO A 40 7.43 3.64 1.56
CA PRO A 40 6.67 4.85 1.32
C PRO A 40 5.29 4.48 0.73
N LEU A 41 4.27 4.46 1.60
CA LEU A 41 2.88 4.21 1.24
C LEU A 41 2.05 5.48 1.44
N ALA A 42 1.17 5.78 0.49
CA ALA A 42 0.12 6.78 0.65
C ALA A 42 -1.22 6.05 0.68
N ILE A 43 -1.85 5.97 1.84
CA ILE A 43 -3.05 5.15 2.07
C ILE A 43 -4.28 6.06 2.11
N ASP A 44 -5.21 5.82 1.19
CA ASP A 44 -6.51 6.48 1.11
C ASP A 44 -7.62 5.47 1.44
N THR A 45 -8.57 5.88 2.28
CA THR A 45 -9.70 5.03 2.69
C THR A 45 -11.00 5.55 2.10
N VAL A 46 -11.78 4.66 1.51
CA VAL A 46 -13.06 4.98 0.87
C VAL A 46 -14.14 4.08 1.47
N SER A 47 -15.20 4.67 2.02
CA SER A 47 -16.33 3.86 2.48
C SER A 47 -17.08 3.27 1.29
N VAL A 48 -17.40 1.98 1.37
CA VAL A 48 -18.26 1.29 0.42
C VAL A 48 -19.64 1.95 0.31
N ARG A 49 -20.08 2.72 1.31
CA ARG A 49 -21.37 3.43 1.27
C ARG A 49 -21.39 4.65 0.35
N THR A 50 -20.23 5.09 -0.12
CA THR A 50 -20.12 6.23 -1.04
C THR A 50 -20.27 5.78 -2.49
N ALA A 51 -20.68 6.69 -3.38
CA ALA A 51 -20.76 6.41 -4.82
C ALA A 51 -19.41 5.93 -5.38
N ALA A 52 -18.31 6.59 -5.00
CA ALA A 52 -16.96 6.21 -5.40
C ALA A 52 -16.59 4.79 -4.89
N GLY A 53 -16.92 4.47 -3.64
CA GLY A 53 -16.69 3.14 -3.09
C GLY A 53 -17.47 2.05 -3.84
N GLN A 54 -18.75 2.29 -4.14
CA GLN A 54 -19.58 1.35 -4.92
C GLN A 54 -19.06 1.16 -6.35
N GLU A 55 -18.61 2.23 -7.00
CA GLU A 55 -18.01 2.18 -8.33
C GLU A 55 -16.73 1.35 -8.35
N LEU A 56 -15.84 1.55 -7.36
CA LEU A 56 -14.61 0.76 -7.22
C LEU A 56 -14.92 -0.73 -6.98
N MET A 57 -15.86 -1.03 -6.08
CA MET A 57 -16.27 -2.42 -5.82
C MET A 57 -16.82 -3.09 -7.07
N SER A 58 -17.68 -2.39 -7.82
CA SER A 58 -18.31 -2.90 -9.04
C SER A 58 -17.31 -3.09 -10.18
N SER A 59 -16.46 -2.09 -10.44
CA SER A 59 -15.45 -2.12 -11.50
C SER A 59 -14.44 -3.26 -11.32
N HIS A 60 -14.09 -3.57 -10.07
CA HIS A 60 -13.16 -4.66 -9.75
C HIS A 60 -13.86 -5.98 -9.37
N ARG A 61 -15.19 -6.05 -9.44
CA ARG A 61 -16.02 -7.22 -9.09
C ARG A 61 -15.71 -7.78 -7.70
N ALA A 62 -15.43 -6.89 -6.74
CA ALA A 62 -15.06 -7.27 -5.38
C ALA A 62 -16.29 -7.76 -4.61
N ALA A 63 -16.28 -9.03 -4.20
CA ALA A 63 -17.39 -9.63 -3.46
C ALA A 63 -17.35 -9.34 -1.94
N LEU A 64 -16.20 -8.93 -1.41
CA LEU A 64 -15.97 -8.73 0.03
C LEU A 64 -15.12 -7.48 0.26
N SER A 65 -15.38 -6.77 1.35
CA SER A 65 -14.48 -5.74 1.87
C SER A 65 -13.39 -6.36 2.78
N PRO A 66 -12.21 -5.74 2.87
CA PRO A 66 -11.78 -4.57 2.11
C PRO A 66 -11.42 -4.94 0.67
N LEU A 67 -11.71 -4.06 -0.30
CA LEU A 67 -11.03 -4.06 -1.61
C LEU A 67 -9.77 -3.22 -1.48
N VAL A 68 -8.63 -3.77 -1.87
CA VAL A 68 -7.33 -3.08 -1.83
C VAL A 68 -6.78 -2.95 -3.23
N LEU A 69 -6.46 -1.71 -3.60
CA LEU A 69 -5.78 -1.36 -4.85
C LEU A 69 -4.38 -0.84 -4.55
N LEU A 70 -3.41 -1.19 -5.41
CA LEU A 70 -2.07 -0.63 -5.41
C LEU A 70 -1.86 0.12 -6.73
N ASP A 71 -1.58 1.42 -6.65
CA ASP A 71 -1.43 2.30 -7.82
C ASP A 71 -2.60 2.14 -8.82
N GLY A 72 -3.83 2.05 -8.30
CA GLY A 72 -5.06 1.84 -9.08
C GLY A 72 -5.29 0.41 -9.59
N THR A 73 -4.36 -0.50 -9.37
CA THR A 73 -4.46 -1.90 -9.81
C THR A 73 -5.03 -2.79 -8.70
N PHE A 74 -5.95 -3.70 -9.06
CA PHE A 74 -6.49 -4.69 -8.12
C PHE A 74 -5.38 -5.50 -7.44
N PHE A 75 -5.41 -5.55 -6.11
CA PHE A 75 -4.48 -6.37 -5.34
C PHE A 75 -5.15 -7.53 -4.61
N SER A 76 -6.22 -7.25 -3.85
CA SER A 76 -7.02 -8.23 -3.12
C SER A 76 -8.40 -7.70 -2.76
N HIS A 77 -9.35 -8.59 -2.48
CA HIS A 77 -10.58 -8.27 -1.76
C HIS A 77 -10.79 -9.27 -0.61
N GLY A 78 -11.35 -8.82 0.52
CA GLY A 78 -11.39 -9.61 1.76
C GLY A 78 -10.02 -9.64 2.46
N ARG A 79 -9.60 -10.80 2.97
CA ARG A 79 -8.35 -10.91 3.74
C ARG A 79 -7.13 -10.44 2.94
N LEU A 80 -6.43 -9.43 3.45
CA LEU A 80 -5.21 -8.89 2.84
C LEU A 80 -4.05 -9.92 2.92
N PRO A 81 -3.48 -10.38 1.79
CA PRO A 81 -2.38 -11.36 1.80
C PRO A 81 -1.05 -10.72 2.19
N ARG A 82 -0.80 -10.56 3.50
CA ARG A 82 0.39 -9.92 4.10
C ARG A 82 1.72 -10.27 3.41
N ARG A 83 2.00 -11.57 3.23
CA ARG A 83 3.25 -12.04 2.59
C ARG A 83 3.39 -11.57 1.13
N LYS A 84 2.30 -11.57 0.37
CA LYS A 84 2.29 -11.09 -1.03
C LYS A 84 2.55 -9.59 -1.08
N LEU A 85 1.92 -8.83 -0.19
CA LEU A 85 2.08 -7.38 -0.12
C LEU A 85 3.53 -7.00 0.20
N THR A 86 4.11 -7.61 1.24
CA THR A 86 5.52 -7.39 1.61
C THR A 86 6.46 -7.73 0.45
N LYS A 87 6.21 -8.82 -0.28
CA LYS A 87 7.04 -9.21 -1.43
C LYS A 87 6.97 -8.17 -2.56
N VAL A 88 5.79 -7.64 -2.86
CA VAL A 88 5.61 -6.58 -3.87
C VAL A 88 6.35 -5.31 -3.47
N LEU A 89 6.19 -4.86 -2.22
CA LEU A 89 6.85 -3.65 -1.73
C LEU A 89 8.37 -3.80 -1.67
N HIS A 90 8.85 -4.96 -1.23
CA HIS A 90 10.29 -5.26 -1.23
C HIS A 90 10.87 -5.31 -2.65
N ALA A 91 10.14 -5.88 -3.62
CA ALA A 91 10.59 -5.88 -5.02
C ALA A 91 10.67 -4.46 -5.60
N ARG A 92 9.77 -3.55 -5.18
CA ARG A 92 9.72 -2.16 -5.65
C ARG A 92 10.79 -1.27 -5.02
N TYR A 93 11.00 -1.39 -3.71
CA TYR A 93 11.86 -0.48 -2.95
C TYR A 93 13.21 -1.09 -2.59
N GLY A 94 13.36 -2.41 -2.67
CA GLY A 94 14.46 -3.15 -2.04
C GLY A 94 14.25 -3.30 -0.53
N ASP A 95 15.25 -3.87 0.14
CA ASP A 95 15.23 -4.04 1.60
C ASP A 95 15.40 -2.68 2.32
N PRO A 96 14.40 -2.21 3.09
CA PRO A 96 14.56 -1.00 3.89
C PRO A 96 15.75 -1.05 4.84
N ALA A 97 16.12 -2.24 5.35
CA ALA A 97 17.28 -2.38 6.23
C ALA A 97 18.59 -2.08 5.51
N ARG A 98 18.68 -2.37 4.20
CA ARG A 98 19.88 -2.06 3.40
C ARG A 98 20.01 -0.57 3.07
N ARG A 99 18.89 0.11 2.80
CA ARG A 99 18.90 1.55 2.45
C ARG A 99 19.39 2.44 3.59
N THR A 100 19.07 2.11 4.85
CA THR A 100 19.60 2.84 6.01
C THR A 100 21.11 2.67 6.15
N ALA A 101 21.66 1.50 5.81
CA ALA A 101 23.10 1.25 5.86
C ALA A 101 23.88 1.97 4.74
N GLU A 102 23.36 1.99 3.50
CA GLU A 102 24.00 2.69 2.37
C GLU A 102 24.00 4.23 2.54
N GLY A 103 22.94 4.80 3.10
CA GLY A 103 22.88 6.25 3.40
C GLY A 103 23.88 6.68 4.48
N ALA A 104 24.17 5.80 5.44
CA ALA A 104 25.15 6.04 6.50
C ALA A 104 26.61 5.94 6.01
N LEU A 105 26.89 5.14 4.98
CA LEU A 105 28.23 4.93 4.42
C LEU A 105 28.68 6.00 3.42
N SER A 106 27.76 6.83 2.87
CA SER A 106 28.11 7.88 1.89
C SER A 106 28.51 9.24 2.50
N HIS A 107 28.60 9.35 3.83
CA HIS A 107 28.96 10.59 4.55
C HIS A 107 30.27 10.47 5.37
N GLY A 108 31.15 9.53 5.01
CA GLY A 108 32.47 9.33 5.65
C GLY A 108 33.63 9.87 4.83
#